data_AF-A0A848AWD5-F1
#
_entry.id   AF-A0A848AWD5-F1
#
_cell.length_a   1.000
_cell.length_b   1.000
_cell.length_c   1.000
_cell.angle_alpha   90.00
_cell.angle_beta   90.00
_cell.angle_gamma   90.00
#
_symmetry.space_group_name_H-M   'P 1'
#
loop_
_entity.id
_entity.type
_entity.pdbx_description
1 polymer ?
#
loop_
_entity_poly.entity_id
_entity_poly.type
_entity_poly.pdbx_seq_one_letter_code
_entity_poly.pdbx_strand_id
1 'polypeptide(L)'
;MTQKKYAAPEEKPLDAIEKALLKRALGFKLEEVHTEEMIDRESGKVLETAKRRKVTKEIVPDVRALLFWLKNRRPERWRERIEPQESAPEYEFDPDEERL
;
A
#
# COMPACT_ATOMS: atom_id res chain seq x y z
N MET A 1 -7.18 15.55 15.43
CA MET A 1 -5.85 15.15 15.92
C MET A 1 -5.42 13.88 15.20
N THR A 2 -4.81 14.00 14.02
CA THR A 2 -4.39 12.84 13.20
C THR A 2 -3.06 12.33 13.76
N GLN A 3 -3.06 11.16 14.39
CA GLN A 3 -1.87 10.58 15.00
C GLN A 3 -0.77 10.35 13.96
N LYS A 4 0.44 10.87 14.21
CA LYS A 4 1.64 10.60 13.40
C LYS A 4 1.91 9.10 13.38
N LYS A 5 1.83 8.49 12.19
CA LYS A 5 1.96 7.04 11.95
C LYS A 5 3.39 6.50 11.97
N TYR A 6 4.39 7.32 12.29
CA TYR A 6 5.79 6.90 12.30
C TYR A 6 6.22 6.61 13.74
N ALA A 7 6.48 5.34 14.02
CA ALA A 7 6.74 4.81 15.37
C ALA A 7 8.11 5.19 15.93
N ALA A 8 9.00 5.78 15.12
CA ALA A 8 10.31 6.26 15.57
C ALA A 8 10.74 7.52 14.80
N PRO A 9 11.18 8.59 15.48
CA PRO A 9 11.64 9.83 14.84
C PRO A 9 13.00 9.70 14.13
N GLU A 10 13.73 8.60 14.36
CA GLU A 10 15.06 8.35 13.79
C GLU A 10 15.05 7.41 12.57
N GLU A 11 13.89 6.88 12.22
CA GLU A 11 13.75 6.00 11.08
C GLU A 11 13.71 6.84 9.81
N LYS A 12 14.70 6.67 8.92
CA LYS A 12 14.68 7.36 7.62
C LYS A 12 13.36 7.02 6.92
N PRO A 13 12.70 8.00 6.28
CA PRO A 13 11.37 7.81 5.71
C PRO A 13 11.29 6.66 4.70
N LEU A 14 12.39 6.38 4.00
CA LEU A 14 12.51 5.25 3.08
C LEU A 14 12.44 3.89 3.79
N ASP A 15 13.13 3.73 4.91
CA ASP A 15 13.16 2.48 5.68
C ASP A 15 11.78 2.15 6.26
N ALA A 16 11.04 3.19 6.68
CA ALA A 16 9.67 3.04 7.16
C ALA A 16 8.70 2.60 6.05
N ILE A 17 8.86 3.14 4.83
CA ILE A 17 8.05 2.75 3.66
C ILE A 17 8.33 1.30 3.27
N GLU A 18 9.60 0.89 3.24
CA GLU A 18 9.97 -0.48 2.92
C GLU A 18 9.37 -1.50 3.90
N LYS A 19 9.43 -1.20 5.21
CA LYS A 19 8.81 -2.03 6.25
C LYS A 19 7.30 -2.12 6.10
N ALA A 20 6.65 -0.99 5.82
CA ALA A 20 5.20 -0.95 5.60
C ALA A 20 4.79 -1.74 4.35
N LEU A 21 5.56 -1.61 3.25
CA LEU A 21 5.33 -2.34 2.01
C LEU A 21 5.48 -3.85 2.23
N LEU A 22 6.54 -4.28 2.92
CA LEU A 22 6.77 -5.69 3.26
C LEU A 22 5.65 -6.25 4.14
N LYS A 23 5.21 -5.50 5.16
CA LYS A 23 4.11 -5.91 6.03
C LYS A 23 2.81 -6.10 5.24
N ARG A 24 2.52 -5.24 4.27
CA ARG A 24 1.37 -5.36 3.37
C ARG A 24 1.52 -6.53 2.39
N ALA A 25 2.73 -6.76 1.89
CA ALA A 25 3.05 -7.84 0.96
C ALA A 25 2.87 -9.23 1.58
N LEU A 26 3.23 -9.42 2.86
CA LEU A 26 3.09 -10.69 3.56
C LEU A 26 1.67 -10.96 4.10
N GLY A 27 0.84 -9.92 4.16
CA GLY A 27 -0.41 -9.96 4.91
C GLY A 27 -0.16 -9.84 6.42
N PHE A 28 -1.14 -9.32 7.15
CA PHE A 28 -1.04 -9.17 8.60
C PHE A 28 -2.41 -9.15 9.26
N LYS A 29 -2.45 -9.53 10.53
CA LYS A 29 -3.66 -9.39 11.35
C LYS A 29 -3.66 -8.01 11.99
N LEU A 30 -4.75 -7.29 11.79
CA LEU A 30 -4.99 -5.97 12.39
C LEU A 30 -6.06 -6.12 13.46
N GLU A 31 -5.73 -5.76 14.69
CA GLU A 31 -6.71 -5.62 15.76
C GLU A 31 -7.18 -4.17 15.82
N GLU A 32 -8.45 -3.95 15.47
CA GLU A 32 -9.10 -2.65 15.64
C GLU A 32 -9.83 -2.63 16.99
N VAL A 33 -9.38 -1.76 17.89
CA VAL A 33 -9.98 -1.55 19.19
C VAL A 33 -10.92 -0.36 19.12
N HIS A 34 -12.23 -0.62 19.16
CA HIS A 34 -13.24 0.43 19.25
C HIS A 34 -13.59 0.65 20.71
N THR A 35 -13.51 1.90 21.15
CA THR A 35 -13.86 2.32 22.51
C THR A 35 -15.01 3.31 22.38
N GLU A 36 -16.20 2.89 22.80
CA GLU A 36 -17.38 3.77 22.85
C GLU A 36 -17.53 4.29 24.29
N GLU A 37 -17.49 5.60 24.46
CA GLU A 37 -17.77 6.26 25.74
C GLU A 37 -19.30 6.37 25.91
N MET A 38 -19.89 5.58 26.81
CA MET A 38 -21.28 5.77 27.20
C MET A 38 -21.34 6.84 28.29
N ILE A 39 -21.97 7.96 27.95
CA ILE A 39 -22.29 9.02 28.91
C ILE A 39 -23.69 8.72 29.45
N ASP A 40 -23.83 8.62 30.76
CA ASP A 40 -25.12 8.48 31.39
C ASP A 40 -25.89 9.80 31.29
N ARG A 41 -27.05 9.76 30.62
CA ARG A 41 -27.82 10.96 30.25
C ARG A 41 -28.46 11.64 31.47
N GLU A 42 -28.52 10.95 32.60
CA GLU A 42 -29.19 11.40 33.82
C GLU A 42 -28.20 11.95 34.87
N SER A 43 -26.98 11.41 34.94
CA SER A 43 -25.96 11.82 35.93
C SER A 43 -24.82 12.67 35.37
N GLY A 44 -24.71 12.79 34.04
CA GLY A 44 -23.62 13.52 33.38
C GLY A 44 -22.23 12.91 33.63
N LYS A 45 -22.14 11.78 34.35
CA LYS A 45 -20.91 11.04 34.57
C LYS A 45 -20.66 10.12 33.39
N VAL A 46 -19.43 10.13 32.89
CA VAL A 46 -18.94 9.13 31.95
C VAL A 46 -18.97 7.78 32.67
N LEU A 47 -19.78 6.84 32.19
CA LEU A 47 -19.70 5.46 32.66
C LEU A 47 -18.40 4.91 32.09
N GLU A 48 -17.41 4.75 32.97
CA GLU A 48 -16.05 4.28 32.65
C GLU A 48 -16.04 2.87 32.01
N THR A 49 -17.17 2.18 32.03
CA THR A 49 -17.43 0.92 31.33
C THR A 49 -17.57 1.14 29.82
N ALA A 50 -16.56 1.76 29.20
CA ALA A 50 -16.44 1.85 27.77
C ALA A 50 -16.34 0.44 27.20
N LYS A 51 -17.35 0.02 26.43
CA LYS A 51 -17.41 -1.31 25.83
C LYS A 51 -16.29 -1.40 24.79
N ARG A 52 -15.15 -2.00 25.18
CA ARG A 52 -14.02 -2.21 24.28
C ARG A 52 -14.34 -3.35 23.33
N ARG A 53 -14.85 -3.05 22.14
CA ARG A 53 -15.03 -4.05 21.08
C ARG A 53 -13.70 -4.25 20.36
N LYS A 54 -13.12 -5.45 20.49
CA LYS A 54 -11.95 -5.87 19.71
C LYS A 54 -12.44 -6.56 18.44
N VAL A 55 -12.03 -6.05 17.28
CA VAL A 55 -12.29 -6.70 15.98
C VAL A 55 -10.96 -7.07 15.36
N THR A 56 -10.71 -8.36 15.20
CA THR A 56 -9.53 -8.87 14.50
C THR A 56 -9.85 -9.02 13.02
N LYS A 57 -9.19 -8.23 12.17
CA LYS A 57 -9.28 -8.32 10.71
C LYS A 57 -8.03 -8.99 10.16
N GLU A 58 -8.21 -9.97 9.30
CA GLU A 58 -7.13 -10.59 8.55
C GLU A 58 -6.96 -9.84 7.22
N ILE A 59 -5.79 -9.24 7.02
CA ILE A 59 -5.45 -8.57 5.78
C ILE A 59 -4.66 -9.56 4.93
N VAL A 60 -5.28 -9.98 3.81
CA VAL A 60 -4.65 -10.87 2.84
C VAL A 60 -3.39 -10.23 2.23
N PRO A 61 -2.39 -11.05 1.84
CA PRO A 61 -1.22 -10.61 1.10
C PRO A 61 -1.58 -9.78 -0.14
N ASP A 62 -0.92 -8.64 -0.32
CA ASP A 62 -1.12 -7.78 -1.50
C ASP A 62 -0.14 -8.15 -2.62
N VAL A 63 -0.67 -8.71 -3.70
CA VAL A 63 0.12 -9.20 -4.86
C VAL A 63 0.88 -8.07 -5.55
N ARG A 64 0.34 -6.84 -5.57
CA ARG A 64 1.03 -5.68 -6.17
C ARG A 64 2.20 -5.25 -5.29
N ALA A 65 2.02 -5.23 -3.97
CA ALA A 65 3.10 -4.94 -3.04
C ALA A 65 4.23 -5.97 -3.12
N LEU A 66 3.88 -7.26 -3.25
CA LEU A 66 4.83 -8.34 -3.50
C LEU A 66 5.63 -8.12 -4.79
N LEU A 67 4.96 -7.80 -5.90
CA LEU A 67 5.61 -7.54 -7.19
C LEU A 67 6.58 -6.36 -7.11
N PHE A 68 6.18 -5.24 -6.51
CA PHE A 68 7.07 -4.09 -6.32
C PHE A 68 8.28 -4.41 -5.45
N TRP A 69 8.08 -5.13 -4.34
CA TRP A 69 9.18 -5.57 -3.48
C TRP A 69 10.19 -6.44 -4.23
N LEU A 70 9.68 -7.40 -5.00
CA LEU A 70 10.50 -8.31 -5.81
C LEU A 70 11.24 -7.57 -6.93
N LYS A 71 10.60 -6.60 -7.60
CA LYS A 71 11.24 -5.75 -8.62
C LYS A 71 12.37 -4.89 -8.03
N ASN A 72 12.20 -4.37 -6.82
CA ASN A 72 13.20 -3.52 -6.16
C ASN A 72 14.36 -4.32 -5.53
N ARG A 73 14.07 -5.49 -4.94
CA ARG A 73 15.07 -6.29 -4.20
C ARG A 73 15.66 -7.47 -4.97
N ARG A 74 15.01 -7.93 -6.05
CA ARG A 74 15.47 -9.01 -6.95
C ARG A 74 15.25 -8.64 -8.42
N PRO A 75 15.80 -7.50 -8.88
CA PRO A 75 15.55 -7.00 -10.23
C PRO A 75 16.01 -7.98 -11.31
N GLU A 76 17.04 -8.78 -11.08
CA GLU A 76 17.59 -9.72 -12.08
C GLU A 76 16.56 -10.77 -12.52
N ARG A 77 15.63 -11.13 -11.63
CA ARG A 77 14.59 -12.12 -11.90
C ARG A 77 13.22 -11.53 -12.22
N TRP A 78 12.95 -10.31 -11.74
CA TRP A 78 11.60 -9.74 -11.75
C TRP A 78 11.46 -8.42 -12.51
N ARG A 79 12.57 -7.79 -12.89
CA ARG A 79 12.53 -6.67 -13.83
C ARG A 79 12.08 -7.21 -15.17
N GLU A 80 11.07 -6.57 -15.76
CA GLU A 80 10.63 -6.90 -17.10
C GLU A 80 11.83 -6.76 -18.06
N ARG A 81 12.11 -7.81 -18.84
CA ARG A 81 13.04 -7.70 -19.96
C ARG A 81 12.39 -6.75 -20.95
N ILE A 82 12.87 -5.51 -20.97
CA ILE A 82 12.69 -4.66 -22.14
C ILE A 82 13.59 -5.28 -23.19
N GLU A 83 13.04 -6.20 -23.97
CA GLU A 83 13.65 -6.47 -25.26
C GLU A 83 13.58 -5.15 -26.02
N PRO A 84 14.70 -4.62 -26.54
CA PRO A 84 14.64 -3.46 -27.39
C PRO A 84 13.67 -3.80 -28.52
N GLN A 85 12.58 -3.05 -28.64
CA GLN A 85 11.71 -3.18 -29.79
C GLN A 85 12.60 -3.01 -31.02
N GLU A 86 12.66 -4.04 -31.87
CA GLU A 86 13.17 -3.88 -33.22
C GLU A 86 12.50 -2.63 -33.79
N SER A 87 13.34 -1.70 -34.23
CA SER A 87 12.95 -0.41 -34.80
C SER A 87 11.70 -0.59 -35.64
N ALA A 88 10.63 0.15 -35.31
CA ALA A 88 9.49 0.26 -36.20
C ALA A 88 10.03 0.53 -37.61
N PRO A 89 9.49 -0.13 -38.67
CA PRO A 89 9.92 0.17 -40.02
C PRO A 89 9.80 1.68 -40.22
N GLU A 90 10.87 2.32 -40.70
CA GLU A 90 10.82 3.71 -41.12
C GLU A 90 9.66 3.84 -42.09
N TYR A 91 8.60 4.54 -41.66
CA TYR A 91 7.50 4.88 -42.55
C TYR A 91 8.05 5.94 -43.51
N GLU A 92 8.47 5.50 -44.70
CA GLU A 92 8.66 6.41 -45.83
C GLU A 92 7.27 6.89 -46.24
N PHE A 93 7.03 8.18 -46.04
CA PHE A 93 5.85 8.85 -46.57
C PHE A 93 5.91 8.79 -48.09
N ASP A 94 5.06 7.98 -48.71
CA ASP A 94 4.89 7.94 -50.17
C ASP A 94 3.86 9.02 -50.58
N PRO A 95 4.30 10.14 -51.19
CA PRO A 95 3.41 11.23 -51.58
C PRO A 95 2.43 10.85 -52.71
N ASP A 96 2.61 9.69 -53.35
CA ASP A 96 1.73 9.20 -54.41
C ASP A 96 0.61 8.28 -53.87
N GLU A 97 0.69 7.83 -52.62
CA GLU A 97 -0.34 6.96 -51.98
C GLU A 97 -1.66 7.72 -51.70
N GLU A 98 -1.62 9.05 -51.60
CA GLU A 98 -2.78 9.93 -51.35
C GLU A 98 -3.48 10.44 -52.63
N ARG A 99 -3.01 10.05 -53.82
CA ARG A 99 -3.52 10.54 -55.12
C ARG A 99 -4.57 9.65 -55.80
N LEU A 100 -5.25 8.79 -55.05
CA LEU A 100 -6.35 7.95 -55.55
C LEU A 100 -7.74 8.55 -55.28
#